data_AF-A0A8H5BZQ8-F1
#
_entry.id   AF-A0A8H5BZQ8-F1
#
_cell.length_a   1.000
_cell.length_b   1.000
_cell.length_c   1.000
_cell.angle_alpha   90.00
_cell.angle_beta   90.00
_cell.angle_gamma   90.00
#
_symmetry.space_group_name_H-M   'P 1'
#
loop_
_entity.id
_entity.type
_entity.pdbx_description
1 polymer ?
#
loop_
_entity_poly.entity_id
_entity_poly.type
_entity_poly.pdbx_seq_one_letter_code
_entity_poly.pdbx_strand_id
1 'polypeptide(L)'
;MVQKVTSVTTVEQGVYPVPDIPIKALLGAIPSHCFERSLLRSSTYIFWDFFVIGCIYKGASALDPLIDPRYIYLPHPLVYSALRFALWALYTFGTGLFGMGIWVLGHECGHQAFSNSKTVNNIVGFILHTSFTVFSVGVPYHSWRISHAKHHASTSHMTQEQAYVPHTRSELNLPPLKQGQEDLLGSRVSDVVRRELYDALGDSPLGAITTTIFYLLAGWPAYLLFNTSGQKRYPMGTSHFNPSSPMYAPRDYNQVVISTIGIAAWASSIATAIYHNGLATVAVIYLIPTCGFTTGLSSLHSCSTQTQFFPITGPPLLTSLAGRSLLSIAV
;
A
#
# COMPACT_ATOMS: atom_id res chain seq x y z
N MET A 1 45.59 -23.58 9.06
CA MET A 1 44.78 -23.26 10.24
C MET A 1 43.88 -22.10 9.88
N VAL A 2 42.59 -22.34 9.66
CA VAL A 2 41.61 -21.27 9.38
C VAL A 2 41.16 -20.71 10.72
N GLN A 3 41.50 -19.45 11.00
CA GLN A 3 41.01 -18.76 12.19
C GLN A 3 39.50 -18.62 12.10
N LYS A 4 38.80 -19.31 13.00
CA LYS A 4 37.36 -19.21 13.17
C LYS A 4 37.09 -17.86 13.86
N VAL A 5 36.74 -16.83 13.08
CA VAL A 5 36.28 -15.56 13.63
C VAL A 5 34.91 -15.80 14.26
N THR A 6 34.86 -15.91 15.59
CA THR A 6 33.63 -16.14 16.37
C THR A 6 33.25 -14.90 17.19
N SER A 7 33.26 -13.71 16.59
CA SER A 7 32.77 -12.51 17.27
C SER A 7 31.29 -12.31 16.96
N VAL A 8 30.42 -13.07 17.63
CA VAL A 8 28.97 -12.79 17.65
C VAL A 8 28.76 -11.57 18.55
N THR A 9 28.24 -10.47 18.00
CA THR A 9 27.82 -9.33 18.82
C THR A 9 26.42 -9.64 19.36
N THR A 10 26.36 -10.23 20.55
CA THR A 10 25.09 -10.40 21.29
C THR A 10 24.74 -9.10 21.98
N VAL A 11 23.67 -8.44 21.52
CA VAL A 11 22.97 -7.45 22.36
C VAL A 11 21.96 -8.24 23.18
N GLU A 12 22.21 -8.41 24.48
CA GLU A 12 21.19 -8.99 25.37
C GLU A 12 19.98 -8.03 25.40
N GLN A 13 18.91 -8.41 24.72
CA GLN A 13 17.64 -7.71 24.83
C GLN A 13 17.00 -8.09 26.16
N GLY A 14 16.94 -7.13 27.09
CA GLY A 14 16.23 -7.32 28.35
C GLY A 14 14.75 -7.61 28.10
N VAL A 15 14.12 -8.35 29.03
CA VAL A 15 12.66 -8.49 29.03
C VAL A 15 12.06 -7.10 29.21
N TYR A 16 11.36 -6.59 28.20
CA TYR A 16 10.62 -5.34 28.31
C TYR A 16 9.32 -5.62 29.06
N PRO A 17 9.17 -5.17 30.32
CA PRO A 17 7.88 -5.26 31.00
C PRO A 17 6.93 -4.29 30.28
N VAL A 18 5.96 -4.82 29.54
CA VAL A 18 4.96 -3.98 28.88
C VAL A 18 4.15 -3.28 29.98
N PRO A 19 4.22 -1.95 30.08
CA PRO A 19 3.48 -1.25 31.12
C PRO A 19 1.97 -1.32 30.82
N ASP A 20 1.15 -1.58 31.84
CA ASP A 20 -0.31 -1.56 31.76
C ASP A 20 -0.81 -0.11 31.67
N ILE A 21 -0.62 0.53 30.51
CA ILE A 21 -1.08 1.89 30.24
C ILE A 21 -2.50 1.80 29.65
N PRO A 22 -3.53 2.37 30.30
CA PRO A 22 -4.87 2.36 29.74
C PRO A 22 -4.94 3.22 28.48
N ILE A 23 -5.69 2.79 27.47
CA ILE A 23 -5.88 3.51 26.20
C ILE A 23 -6.28 4.99 26.43
N LYS A 24 -7.09 5.25 27.46
CA LYS A 24 -7.51 6.61 27.82
C LYS A 24 -6.33 7.51 28.21
N ALA A 25 -5.31 6.98 28.90
CA ALA A 25 -4.11 7.74 29.24
C ALA A 25 -3.27 8.05 28.01
N LEU A 26 -3.15 7.11 27.07
CA LEU A 26 -2.49 7.33 25.79
C LEU A 26 -3.19 8.42 24.97
N LEU A 27 -4.52 8.33 24.82
CA LEU A 27 -5.30 9.33 24.11
C LEU A 27 -5.27 10.70 24.80
N GLY A 28 -5.22 10.71 26.14
CA GLY A 28 -5.12 11.94 26.93
C GLY A 28 -3.77 12.66 26.82
N ALA A 29 -2.71 11.97 26.37
CA ALA A 29 -1.41 12.58 26.11
C ALA A 29 -1.37 13.32 24.76
N ILE A 30 -2.33 13.07 23.87
CA ILE A 30 -2.42 13.72 22.56
C ILE A 30 -3.11 15.09 22.73
N PRO A 31 -2.54 16.19 22.21
CA PRO A 31 -3.17 17.51 22.27
C PRO A 31 -4.59 17.52 21.67
N SER A 32 -5.51 18.26 22.28
CA SER A 32 -6.92 18.28 21.86
C SER A 32 -7.14 18.75 20.42
N HIS A 33 -6.30 19.69 19.94
CA HIS A 33 -6.39 20.22 18.57
C HIS A 33 -6.09 19.16 17.50
N CYS A 34 -5.38 18.07 17.82
CA CYS A 34 -5.14 16.96 16.91
C CYS A 34 -6.43 16.20 16.56
N PHE A 35 -7.45 16.27 17.43
CA PHE A 35 -8.75 15.64 17.18
C PHE A 35 -9.71 16.53 16.36
N GLU A 36 -9.31 17.76 16.04
CA GLU A 36 -10.12 18.70 15.26
C GLU A 36 -10.01 18.44 13.76
N ARG A 37 -11.08 17.86 13.19
CA ARG A 37 -11.16 17.51 11.78
C ARG A 37 -11.90 18.59 11.00
N SER A 38 -11.27 19.12 9.95
CA SER A 38 -11.83 20.18 9.11
C SER A 38 -12.23 19.64 7.74
N LEU A 39 -13.54 19.52 7.50
CA LEU A 39 -14.08 19.10 6.21
C LEU A 39 -13.57 20.00 5.07
N LEU A 40 -13.55 21.31 5.28
CA LEU A 40 -13.10 22.27 4.27
C LEU A 40 -11.63 22.01 3.90
N ARG A 41 -10.75 21.91 4.91
CA ARG A 41 -9.32 21.66 4.69
C ARG A 41 -9.10 20.32 3.97
N SER A 42 -9.72 19.24 4.44
CA SER A 42 -9.59 17.93 3.80
C SER A 42 -10.10 17.94 2.35
N SER A 43 -11.17 18.68 2.07
CA SER A 43 -11.72 18.83 0.72
C SER A 43 -10.82 19.66 -0.21
N THR A 44 -10.06 20.63 0.32
CA THR A 44 -9.10 21.38 -0.50
C THR A 44 -7.99 20.49 -1.07
N TYR A 45 -7.55 19.46 -0.33
CA TYR A 45 -6.55 18.51 -0.83
C TYR A 45 -7.10 17.64 -1.96
N ILE A 46 -8.37 17.20 -1.87
CA ILE A 46 -9.04 16.52 -2.99
C ILE A 46 -9.00 17.40 -4.23
N PHE A 47 -9.48 18.64 -4.12
CA PHE A 47 -9.51 19.57 -5.25
C PHE A 47 -8.11 19.82 -5.82
N TRP A 48 -7.11 20.02 -4.95
CA TRP A 48 -5.72 20.24 -5.35
C TRP A 48 -5.17 19.06 -6.15
N ASP A 49 -5.34 17.83 -5.68
CA ASP A 49 -4.83 16.64 -6.37
C ASP A 49 -5.49 16.49 -7.75
N PHE A 50 -6.81 16.70 -7.85
CA PHE A 50 -7.52 16.70 -9.14
C PHE A 50 -7.06 17.82 -10.07
N PHE A 51 -6.84 19.02 -9.54
CA PHE A 51 -6.35 20.16 -10.31
C PHE A 51 -4.96 19.87 -10.89
N VAL A 52 -4.04 19.36 -10.07
CA VAL A 52 -2.67 19.03 -10.53
C VAL A 52 -2.69 17.90 -11.54
N ILE A 53 -3.48 16.84 -11.33
CA ILE A 53 -3.67 15.77 -12.33
C ILE A 53 -4.20 16.36 -13.65
N GLY A 54 -5.18 17.26 -13.59
CA GLY A 54 -5.69 17.97 -14.75
C GLY A 54 -4.62 18.77 -15.48
N CYS A 55 -3.76 19.49 -14.76
CA CYS A 55 -2.63 20.22 -15.34
C CYS A 55 -1.61 19.29 -16.00
N ILE A 56 -1.23 18.18 -15.34
CA ILE A 56 -0.30 17.18 -15.88
C ILE A 56 -0.87 16.56 -17.16
N TYR A 57 -2.15 16.18 -17.16
CA TYR A 57 -2.85 15.65 -18.33
C TYR A 57 -2.88 16.65 -19.48
N LYS A 58 -3.28 17.89 -19.21
CA LYS A 58 -3.35 18.95 -20.23
C LYS A 58 -1.97 19.27 -20.79
N GLY A 59 -0.94 19.33 -19.94
CA GLY A 59 0.45 19.52 -20.35
C GLY A 59 0.93 18.41 -21.27
N ALA A 60 0.78 17.15 -20.87
CA ALA A 60 1.15 16.01 -21.71
C ALA A 60 0.39 15.99 -23.04
N SER A 61 -0.91 16.24 -23.01
CA SER A 61 -1.76 16.28 -24.22
C SER A 61 -1.41 17.44 -25.16
N ALA A 62 -0.93 18.58 -24.64
CA ALA A 62 -0.50 19.71 -25.44
C ALA A 62 0.90 19.51 -26.05
N LEU A 63 1.77 18.77 -25.37
CA LEU A 63 3.14 18.48 -25.82
C LEU A 63 3.20 17.33 -26.83
N ASP A 64 2.34 16.31 -26.70
CA ASP A 64 2.38 15.11 -27.57
C ASP A 64 2.29 15.44 -29.08
N PRO A 65 1.41 16.34 -29.56
CA PRO A 65 1.35 16.72 -30.97
C PRO A 65 2.59 17.48 -31.47
N LEU A 66 3.32 18.12 -30.56
CA LEU A 66 4.56 18.82 -30.90
C LEU A 66 5.69 17.83 -31.21
N ILE A 67 5.62 16.58 -30.72
CA ILE A 67 6.58 15.51 -31.04
C ILE A 67 6.25 14.92 -32.43
N ASP A 68 6.33 15.76 -33.44
CA ASP A 68 6.03 15.43 -34.83
C ASP A 68 7.11 16.07 -35.73
N PRO A 69 7.57 15.36 -36.79
CA PRO A 69 8.57 15.88 -37.72
C PRO A 69 8.22 17.24 -38.35
N ARG A 70 6.93 17.62 -38.37
CA ARG A 70 6.46 18.94 -38.85
C ARG A 70 6.89 20.10 -37.95
N TYR A 71 7.12 19.86 -36.66
CA TYR A 71 7.43 20.90 -35.68
C TYR A 71 8.86 20.83 -35.15
N ILE A 72 9.44 19.62 -35.06
CA ILE A 72 10.79 19.42 -34.51
C ILE A 72 11.53 18.39 -35.36
N TYR A 73 12.75 18.72 -35.80
CA TYR A 73 13.61 17.78 -36.51
C TYR A 73 14.46 16.97 -35.53
N LEU A 74 14.26 15.65 -35.51
CA LEU A 74 15.08 14.70 -34.74
C LEU A 74 15.87 13.78 -35.68
N PRO A 75 17.10 13.36 -35.28
CA PRO A 75 18.04 12.68 -36.16
C PRO A 75 17.64 11.25 -36.57
N HIS A 76 16.73 10.59 -35.83
CA HIS A 76 16.30 9.23 -36.14
C HIS A 76 14.83 9.00 -35.76
N PRO A 77 14.02 8.25 -36.55
CA PRO A 77 12.60 8.02 -36.28
C PRO A 77 12.30 7.44 -34.89
N LEU A 78 13.17 6.55 -34.38
CA LEU A 78 13.01 5.96 -33.04
C LEU A 78 13.04 7.00 -31.91
N VAL A 79 13.68 8.16 -32.11
CA VAL A 79 13.76 9.22 -31.09
C VAL A 79 12.39 9.85 -30.85
N TYR A 80 11.53 9.95 -31.86
CA TYR A 80 10.15 10.43 -31.68
C TYR A 80 9.36 9.47 -30.79
N SER A 81 9.44 8.17 -31.05
CA SER A 81 8.77 7.14 -30.25
C SER A 81 9.30 7.12 -28.81
N ALA A 82 10.61 7.21 -28.62
CA ALA A 82 11.24 7.28 -27.31
C ALA A 82 10.80 8.53 -26.53
N LEU A 83 10.72 9.69 -27.18
CA LEU A 83 10.29 10.93 -26.55
C LEU A 83 8.81 10.91 -26.18
N ARG A 84 7.94 10.37 -27.05
CA ARG A 84 6.51 10.14 -26.72
C ARG A 84 6.36 9.18 -25.55
N PHE A 85 7.11 8.08 -25.56
CA PHE A 85 7.12 7.14 -24.44
C PHE A 85 7.56 7.82 -23.14
N ALA A 86 8.65 8.60 -23.17
CA ALA A 86 9.13 9.34 -22.01
C ALA A 86 8.12 10.37 -21.50
N LEU A 87 7.46 11.11 -22.41
CA LEU A 87 6.41 12.08 -22.07
C LEU A 87 5.25 11.39 -21.32
N TRP A 88 4.73 10.30 -21.88
CA TRP A 88 3.61 9.58 -21.28
C TRP A 88 4.02 8.80 -20.03
N ALA A 89 5.27 8.34 -19.92
CA ALA A 89 5.81 7.75 -18.70
C ALA A 89 5.96 8.78 -17.56
N LEU A 90 6.37 10.02 -17.88
CA LEU A 90 6.38 11.12 -16.91
C LEU A 90 4.96 11.52 -16.50
N TYR A 91 4.02 11.53 -17.44
CA TYR A 91 2.60 11.71 -17.15
C TYR A 91 2.09 10.62 -16.19
N THR A 92 2.35 9.34 -16.45
CA THR A 92 1.88 8.24 -15.60
C THR A 92 2.53 8.30 -14.23
N PHE A 93 3.83 8.60 -14.16
CA PHE A 93 4.55 8.81 -12.90
C PHE A 93 3.93 9.95 -12.08
N GLY A 94 3.81 11.15 -12.66
CA GLY A 94 3.30 12.33 -11.97
C GLY A 94 1.84 12.16 -11.54
N THR A 95 0.98 11.67 -12.44
CA THR A 95 -0.44 11.41 -12.15
C THR A 95 -0.59 10.34 -11.06
N GLY A 96 0.27 9.31 -11.08
CA GLY A 96 0.27 8.26 -10.05
C GLY A 96 0.59 8.77 -8.64
N LEU A 97 1.51 9.73 -8.51
CA LEU A 97 1.83 10.35 -7.22
C LEU A 97 0.61 11.07 -6.60
N PHE A 98 -0.09 11.89 -7.38
CA PHE A 98 -1.30 12.58 -6.90
C PHE A 98 -2.50 11.65 -6.78
N GLY A 99 -2.57 10.60 -7.63
CA GLY A 99 -3.54 9.52 -7.48
C GLY A 99 -3.40 8.77 -6.16
N MET A 100 -2.15 8.58 -5.68
CA MET A 100 -1.89 8.04 -4.34
C MET A 100 -2.39 8.99 -3.24
N GLY A 101 -2.23 10.31 -3.38
CA GLY A 101 -2.81 11.31 -2.47
C GLY A 101 -4.32 11.13 -2.31
N ILE A 102 -5.03 10.96 -3.43
CA ILE A 102 -6.48 10.72 -3.42
C ILE A 102 -6.82 9.36 -2.78
N TRP A 103 -6.00 8.33 -3.00
CA TRP A 103 -6.16 7.04 -2.30
C TRP A 103 -6.04 7.18 -0.79
N VAL A 104 -5.04 7.92 -0.32
CA VAL A 104 -4.81 8.20 1.11
C VAL A 104 -5.99 8.97 1.68
N LEU A 105 -6.52 9.98 0.99
CA LEU A 105 -7.71 10.72 1.45
C LEU A 105 -8.95 9.81 1.60
N GLY A 106 -9.14 8.85 0.68
CA GLY A 106 -10.17 7.82 0.82
C GLY A 106 -9.89 6.84 1.97
N HIS A 107 -8.63 6.50 2.23
CA HIS A 107 -8.20 5.70 3.37
C HIS A 107 -8.50 6.42 4.71
N GLU A 108 -8.21 7.71 4.80
CA GLU A 108 -8.52 8.56 5.96
C GLU A 108 -10.03 8.72 6.19
N CYS A 109 -10.82 8.67 5.13
CA CYS A 109 -12.27 8.56 5.25
C CYS A 109 -12.68 7.25 5.96
N GLY A 110 -11.99 6.14 5.68
CA GLY A 110 -12.17 4.85 6.38
C GLY A 110 -11.90 4.96 7.88
N HIS A 111 -10.83 5.67 8.25
CA HIS A 111 -10.44 5.98 9.64
C HIS A 111 -11.32 7.00 10.33
N GLN A 112 -12.26 7.59 9.61
CA GLN A 112 -13.11 8.68 10.10
C GLN A 112 -12.33 9.96 10.44
N ALA A 113 -11.13 10.14 9.86
CA ALA A 113 -10.27 11.29 10.09
C ALA A 113 -10.59 12.48 9.17
N PHE A 114 -11.24 12.24 8.03
CA PHE A 114 -11.49 13.27 7.01
C PHE A 114 -12.38 14.43 7.50
N SER A 115 -13.43 14.14 8.29
CA SER A 115 -14.34 15.13 8.87
C SER A 115 -14.96 14.61 10.18
N ASN A 116 -15.64 15.49 10.93
CA ASN A 116 -16.38 15.11 12.15
C ASN A 116 -17.65 14.29 11.88
N SER A 117 -18.11 14.19 10.62
CA SER A 117 -19.31 13.44 10.25
C SER A 117 -18.95 12.10 9.63
N LYS A 118 -19.34 11.01 10.30
CA LYS A 118 -19.16 9.65 9.77
C LYS A 118 -19.85 9.47 8.43
N THR A 119 -21.04 10.05 8.26
CA THR A 119 -21.79 9.96 7.00
C THR A 119 -21.02 10.62 5.86
N VAL A 120 -20.46 11.82 6.08
CA VAL A 120 -19.66 12.52 5.06
C VAL A 120 -18.42 11.72 4.72
N ASN A 121 -17.69 11.22 5.72
CA ASN A 121 -16.51 10.37 5.50
C ASN A 121 -16.88 9.11 4.70
N ASN A 122 -18.03 8.51 4.98
CA ASN A 122 -18.47 7.31 4.28
C ASN A 122 -18.81 7.60 2.81
N ILE A 123 -19.51 8.70 2.53
CA ILE A 123 -19.86 9.10 1.16
C ILE A 123 -18.61 9.48 0.37
N VAL A 124 -17.76 10.35 0.93
CA VAL A 124 -16.54 10.80 0.25
C VAL A 124 -15.59 9.64 0.03
N GLY A 125 -15.33 8.82 1.06
CA GLY A 125 -14.49 7.65 0.95
C GLY A 125 -15.03 6.66 -0.09
N PHE A 126 -16.34 6.39 -0.11
CA PHE A 126 -16.96 5.54 -1.13
C PHE A 126 -16.72 6.08 -2.55
N ILE A 127 -16.92 7.37 -2.78
CA ILE A 127 -16.70 8.00 -4.09
C ILE A 127 -15.23 7.93 -4.48
N LEU A 128 -14.31 8.31 -3.60
CA LEU A 128 -12.87 8.31 -3.91
C LEU A 128 -12.37 6.88 -4.18
N HIS A 129 -12.76 5.92 -3.36
CA HIS A 129 -12.29 4.53 -3.46
C HIS A 129 -12.95 3.72 -4.58
N THR A 130 -14.22 4.00 -4.88
CA THR A 130 -14.98 3.32 -5.93
C THR A 130 -14.78 3.95 -7.31
N SER A 131 -14.80 5.29 -7.39
CA SER A 131 -14.82 6.01 -8.67
C SER A 131 -13.44 6.48 -9.14
N PHE A 132 -12.48 6.67 -8.23
CA PHE A 132 -11.23 7.35 -8.57
C PHE A 132 -9.95 6.56 -8.28
N THR A 133 -9.90 5.69 -7.28
CA THR A 133 -8.72 4.85 -7.07
C THR A 133 -8.78 3.58 -7.89
N VAL A 134 -7.91 3.55 -8.89
CA VAL A 134 -7.84 2.53 -9.92
C VAL A 134 -6.65 1.65 -9.62
N PHE A 135 -6.84 0.71 -8.73
CA PHE A 135 -6.14 -0.54 -8.96
C PHE A 135 -6.88 -1.28 -10.09
N SER A 136 -6.27 -2.27 -10.74
CA SER A 136 -6.92 -3.21 -11.68
C SER A 136 -8.24 -3.83 -11.15
N VAL A 137 -8.56 -3.63 -9.87
CA VAL A 137 -9.87 -3.80 -9.23
C VAL A 137 -10.07 -2.60 -8.29
N GLY A 138 -11.02 -1.71 -8.55
CA GLY A 138 -11.33 -0.57 -7.67
C GLY A 138 -11.49 -1.02 -6.20
N VAL A 139 -11.27 -0.12 -5.25
CA VAL A 139 -11.29 -0.47 -3.82
C VAL A 139 -12.75 -0.55 -3.34
N PRO A 140 -13.27 -1.74 -2.96
CA PRO A 140 -14.64 -1.85 -2.45
C PRO A 140 -14.69 -1.19 -1.06
N TYR A 141 -15.00 0.11 -1.01
CA TYR A 141 -14.73 0.97 0.15
C TYR A 141 -15.21 0.41 1.50
N HIS A 142 -16.47 -0.02 1.60
CA HIS A 142 -16.98 -0.55 2.87
C HIS A 142 -16.40 -1.92 3.21
N SER A 143 -16.24 -2.79 2.22
CA SER A 143 -15.56 -4.07 2.39
C SER A 143 -14.15 -3.87 2.95
N TRP A 144 -13.38 -3.04 2.25
CA TRP A 144 -12.00 -2.74 2.60
C TRP A 144 -11.89 -2.02 3.93
N ARG A 145 -12.63 -0.93 4.19
CA ARG A 145 -12.48 -0.21 5.48
C ARG A 145 -12.80 -1.08 6.70
N ILE A 146 -13.70 -2.05 6.56
CA ILE A 146 -14.12 -2.93 7.67
C ILE A 146 -13.02 -3.97 7.94
N SER A 147 -12.48 -4.61 6.90
CA SER A 147 -11.33 -5.51 7.05
C SER A 147 -10.06 -4.74 7.47
N HIS A 148 -9.89 -3.52 6.97
CA HIS A 148 -8.79 -2.62 7.29
C HIS A 148 -8.81 -2.15 8.75
N ALA A 149 -9.98 -1.81 9.30
CA ALA A 149 -10.10 -1.50 10.73
C ALA A 149 -9.65 -2.68 11.61
N LYS A 150 -9.91 -3.92 11.16
CA LYS A 150 -9.44 -5.14 11.83
C LYS A 150 -7.93 -5.37 11.62
N HIS A 151 -7.37 -5.02 10.46
CA HIS A 151 -5.92 -4.96 10.25
C HIS A 151 -5.25 -4.03 11.27
N HIS A 152 -5.73 -2.79 11.41
CA HIS A 152 -5.18 -1.83 12.38
C HIS A 152 -5.33 -2.27 13.83
N ALA A 153 -6.41 -2.97 14.18
CA ALA A 153 -6.61 -3.51 15.52
C ALA A 153 -5.70 -4.70 15.85
N SER A 154 -5.08 -5.33 14.84
CA SER A 154 -4.30 -6.56 15.00
C SER A 154 -3.08 -6.58 14.09
N THR A 155 -2.48 -5.40 13.88
CA THR A 155 -1.36 -5.25 12.95
C THR A 155 -0.19 -6.12 13.39
N SER A 156 0.38 -6.87 12.45
CA SER A 156 1.49 -7.80 12.71
C SER A 156 1.16 -8.94 13.68
N HIS A 157 -0.13 -9.20 13.96
CA HIS A 157 -0.54 -10.34 14.77
C HIS A 157 -0.53 -11.63 13.92
N MET A 158 0.21 -12.65 14.37
CA MET A 158 0.44 -13.91 13.63
C MET A 158 -0.82 -14.71 13.25
N THR A 159 -1.97 -14.37 13.83
CA THR A 159 -3.26 -15.06 13.60
C THR A 159 -4.45 -14.14 13.38
N GLN A 160 -4.32 -12.85 13.68
CA GLN A 160 -5.43 -11.89 13.66
C GLN A 160 -5.25 -10.77 12.63
N GLU A 161 -4.05 -10.65 12.06
CA GLU A 161 -3.77 -9.77 10.93
C GLU A 161 -4.65 -10.12 9.71
N GLN A 162 -5.28 -9.13 9.10
CA GLN A 162 -6.23 -9.25 8.00
C GLN A 162 -5.59 -9.07 6.61
N ALA A 163 -4.54 -8.26 6.52
CA ALA A 163 -3.93 -7.88 5.26
C ALA A 163 -2.80 -8.83 4.87
N TYR A 164 -1.91 -9.15 5.80
CA TYR A 164 -0.73 -9.96 5.53
C TYR A 164 -0.26 -10.76 6.75
N VAL A 165 -0.56 -12.05 6.80
CA VAL A 165 0.01 -12.96 7.80
C VAL A 165 1.30 -13.57 7.25
N PRO A 166 2.48 -13.31 7.84
CA PRO A 166 3.73 -13.87 7.35
C PRO A 166 3.74 -15.40 7.46
N HIS A 167 4.49 -16.04 6.56
CA HIS A 167 4.67 -17.48 6.61
C HIS A 167 5.60 -17.88 7.75
N THR A 168 5.29 -19.01 8.38
CA THR A 168 6.18 -19.60 9.39
C THR A 168 7.27 -20.43 8.71
N ARG A 169 8.39 -20.68 9.40
CA ARG A 169 9.49 -21.52 8.89
C ARG A 169 9.01 -22.90 8.43
N SER A 170 8.11 -23.51 9.20
CA SER A 170 7.52 -24.81 8.86
C SER A 170 6.66 -24.77 7.59
N GLU A 171 5.93 -23.69 7.35
CA GLU A 171 5.12 -23.53 6.12
C GLU A 171 5.99 -23.34 4.88
N LEU A 172 7.19 -22.80 5.05
CA LEU A 172 8.19 -22.67 3.99
C LEU A 172 9.07 -23.93 3.83
N ASN A 173 8.77 -25.02 4.56
CA ASN A 173 9.58 -26.24 4.60
C ASN A 173 11.05 -25.99 4.99
N LEU A 174 11.30 -24.96 5.80
CA LEU A 174 12.65 -24.64 6.28
C LEU A 174 13.02 -25.51 7.50
N PRO A 175 14.32 -25.81 7.71
CA PRO A 175 14.77 -26.55 8.87
C PRO A 175 14.36 -25.88 10.20
N PRO A 176 14.09 -26.67 11.25
CA PRO A 176 13.83 -26.15 12.60
C PRO A 176 14.97 -25.24 13.08
N LEU A 177 14.60 -24.27 13.94
CA LEU A 177 15.55 -23.36 14.58
C LEU A 177 16.57 -24.15 15.40
N LYS A 178 17.87 -23.92 15.17
CA LYS A 178 18.96 -24.58 15.91
C LYS A 178 19.31 -23.76 17.16
N GLN A 179 18.75 -24.17 18.30
CA GLN A 179 18.97 -23.54 19.60
C GLN A 179 20.49 -23.36 19.87
N GLY A 180 20.96 -22.12 20.00
CA GLY A 180 22.37 -21.78 20.28
C GLY A 180 23.21 -21.34 19.08
N GLN A 181 22.75 -21.59 17.85
CA GLN A 181 23.30 -21.00 16.62
C GLN A 181 22.41 -19.89 16.04
N GLU A 182 21.13 -19.93 16.41
CA GLU A 182 20.04 -19.06 16.00
C GLU A 182 19.15 -18.75 17.22
N ASP A 183 18.53 -17.58 17.24
CA ASP A 183 17.49 -17.20 18.19
C ASP A 183 16.29 -16.57 17.47
N LEU A 184 15.12 -16.61 18.11
CA LEU A 184 13.86 -16.07 17.55
C LEU A 184 13.91 -14.57 17.27
N LEU A 185 14.78 -13.83 17.97
CA LEU A 185 14.93 -12.39 17.87
C LEU A 185 16.02 -11.97 16.87
N GLY A 186 16.77 -12.92 16.30
CA GLY A 186 17.89 -12.65 15.40
C GLY A 186 19.11 -12.00 16.07
N SER A 187 19.17 -11.97 17.41
CA SER A 187 20.30 -11.42 18.17
C SER A 187 21.54 -12.32 18.13
N ARG A 188 21.39 -13.60 17.74
CA ARG A 188 22.47 -14.59 17.61
C ARG A 188 22.33 -15.34 16.30
N VAL A 189 22.83 -14.75 15.21
CA VAL A 189 22.91 -15.43 13.92
C VAL A 189 24.38 -15.58 13.54
N SER A 190 24.87 -16.82 13.39
CA SER A 190 26.22 -17.05 12.86
C SER A 190 26.34 -16.55 11.42
N ASP A 191 27.51 -16.09 10.97
CA ASP A 191 27.67 -15.54 9.61
C ASP A 191 27.27 -16.51 8.49
N VAL A 192 27.44 -17.82 8.71
CA VAL A 192 27.01 -18.88 7.78
C VAL A 192 25.49 -18.93 7.69
N VAL A 193 24.81 -18.93 8.82
CA VAL A 193 23.34 -18.91 8.88
C VAL A 193 22.80 -17.58 8.40
N ARG A 194 23.48 -16.46 8.65
CA ARG A 194 23.09 -15.14 8.12
C ARG A 194 23.09 -15.17 6.60
N ARG A 195 24.08 -15.85 5.99
CA ARG A 195 24.17 -16.01 4.54
C ARG A 195 23.09 -16.95 4.00
N GLU A 196 22.85 -18.08 4.66
CA GLU A 196 21.74 -18.98 4.33
C GLU A 196 20.37 -18.32 4.53
N LEU A 197 20.21 -17.47 5.55
CA LEU A 197 19.02 -16.67 5.80
C LEU A 197 18.90 -15.55 4.77
N TYR A 198 19.96 -14.86 4.35
CA TYR A 198 19.87 -13.89 3.25
C TYR A 198 19.49 -14.57 1.93
N ASP A 199 20.04 -15.75 1.67
CA ASP A 199 19.70 -16.54 0.48
C ASP A 199 18.27 -17.14 0.58
N ALA A 200 17.80 -17.50 1.79
CA ALA A 200 16.45 -18.03 2.03
C ALA A 200 15.38 -16.95 2.23
N LEU A 201 15.75 -15.76 2.73
CA LEU A 201 14.95 -14.54 2.83
C LEU A 201 14.94 -13.79 1.49
N GLY A 202 14.99 -14.49 0.36
CA GLY A 202 14.48 -14.00 -0.93
C GLY A 202 15.03 -12.71 -1.55
N ASP A 203 15.91 -11.95 -0.88
CA ASP A 203 16.41 -10.62 -1.25
C ASP A 203 17.45 -10.68 -2.38
N SER A 204 17.51 -11.78 -3.14
CA SER A 204 18.11 -11.71 -4.45
C SER A 204 17.42 -10.56 -5.22
N PRO A 205 18.16 -9.68 -5.91
CA PRO A 205 17.56 -8.59 -6.64
C PRO A 205 16.41 -9.05 -7.56
N LEU A 206 16.54 -10.25 -8.14
CA LEU A 206 15.49 -10.88 -8.93
C LEU A 206 14.28 -11.32 -8.10
N GLY A 207 14.47 -11.96 -6.93
CA GLY A 207 13.40 -12.36 -6.02
C GLY A 207 12.62 -11.17 -5.45
N ALA A 208 13.32 -10.12 -5.05
CA ALA A 208 12.70 -8.86 -4.58
C ALA A 208 11.92 -8.17 -5.71
N ILE A 209 12.50 -8.05 -6.91
CA ILE A 209 11.83 -7.44 -8.07
C ILE A 209 10.60 -8.26 -8.48
N THR A 210 10.73 -9.59 -8.61
CA THR A 210 9.62 -10.44 -9.04
C THR A 210 8.48 -10.42 -8.03
N THR A 211 8.78 -10.62 -6.74
CA THR A 211 7.80 -10.53 -5.64
C THR A 211 7.12 -9.16 -5.61
N THR A 212 7.88 -8.08 -5.77
CA THR A 212 7.33 -6.72 -5.83
C THR A 212 6.40 -6.57 -7.04
N ILE A 213 6.80 -6.99 -8.24
CA ILE A 213 5.94 -6.95 -9.44
C ILE A 213 4.63 -7.71 -9.21
N PHE A 214 4.70 -8.91 -8.62
CA PHE A 214 3.51 -9.68 -8.29
C PHE A 214 2.61 -8.96 -7.29
N TYR A 215 3.15 -8.41 -6.21
CA TYR A 215 2.35 -7.62 -5.26
C TYR A 215 1.75 -6.37 -5.90
N LEU A 216 2.54 -5.69 -6.75
CA LEU A 216 2.13 -4.45 -7.41
C LEU A 216 1.04 -4.66 -8.46
N LEU A 217 1.02 -5.80 -9.16
CA LEU A 217 0.09 -6.04 -10.28
C LEU A 217 -1.06 -6.99 -9.93
N ALA A 218 -0.78 -8.03 -9.15
CA ALA A 218 -1.70 -9.14 -8.90
C ALA A 218 -2.03 -9.36 -7.41
N GLY A 219 -1.26 -8.77 -6.49
CA GLY A 219 -1.46 -8.94 -5.04
C GLY A 219 -2.81 -8.42 -4.58
N TRP A 220 -3.13 -7.17 -4.92
CA TRP A 220 -4.38 -6.53 -4.50
C TRP A 220 -5.66 -7.21 -5.05
N PRO A 221 -5.77 -7.55 -6.35
CA PRO A 221 -6.94 -8.23 -6.90
C PRO A 221 -7.10 -9.62 -6.28
N ALA A 222 -6.00 -10.35 -6.12
CA ALA A 222 -6.03 -11.66 -5.49
C ALA A 222 -6.47 -11.58 -4.01
N TYR A 223 -6.01 -10.56 -3.28
CA TYR A 223 -6.45 -10.28 -1.92
C TYR A 223 -7.95 -9.96 -1.84
N LEU A 224 -8.45 -9.09 -2.72
CA LEU A 224 -9.87 -8.75 -2.72
C LEU A 224 -10.76 -9.94 -3.13
N LEU A 225 -10.38 -10.65 -4.19
CA LEU A 225 -11.18 -11.74 -4.74
C LEU A 225 -11.14 -13.00 -3.88
N PHE A 226 -9.96 -13.36 -3.37
CA PHE A 226 -9.71 -14.67 -2.76
C PHE A 226 -9.04 -14.61 -1.39
N ASN A 227 -8.79 -13.41 -0.84
CA ASN A 227 -8.15 -13.21 0.46
C ASN A 227 -6.79 -13.94 0.57
N THR A 228 -6.00 -13.92 -0.51
CA THR A 228 -4.77 -14.74 -0.64
C THR A 228 -3.72 -14.50 0.45
N SER A 229 -3.61 -13.28 0.97
CA SER A 229 -2.64 -12.91 2.02
C SER A 229 -3.25 -12.75 3.42
N GLY A 230 -4.56 -12.90 3.56
CA GLY A 230 -5.27 -12.64 4.82
C GLY A 230 -5.19 -13.81 5.81
N GLN A 231 -6.12 -13.84 6.77
CA GLN A 231 -6.11 -14.85 7.84
C GLN A 231 -6.24 -16.29 7.30
N LYS A 232 -5.30 -17.16 7.68
CA LYS A 232 -5.27 -18.58 7.29
C LYS A 232 -6.45 -19.41 7.77
N ARG A 233 -7.14 -18.97 8.83
CA ARG A 233 -8.32 -19.65 9.37
C ARG A 233 -9.59 -19.44 8.55
N TYR A 234 -9.58 -18.49 7.61
CA TYR A 234 -10.74 -18.27 6.77
C TYR A 234 -10.90 -19.42 5.76
N PRO A 235 -12.13 -19.92 5.55
CA PRO A 235 -12.39 -20.97 4.60
C PRO A 235 -12.07 -20.50 3.18
N MET A 236 -11.77 -21.45 2.31
CA MET A 236 -11.58 -21.21 0.88
C MET A 236 -12.82 -20.52 0.28
N GLY A 237 -12.60 -19.55 -0.62
CA GLY A 237 -13.67 -18.74 -1.20
C GLY A 237 -14.05 -17.51 -0.39
N THR A 238 -13.32 -17.21 0.69
CA THR A 238 -13.44 -15.93 1.41
C THR A 238 -13.06 -14.78 0.49
N SER A 239 -13.95 -13.78 0.40
CA SER A 239 -13.84 -12.68 -0.57
C SER A 239 -14.33 -11.37 0.03
N HIS A 240 -13.72 -10.27 -0.37
CA HIS A 240 -14.17 -8.93 0.01
C HIS A 240 -15.52 -8.55 -0.63
N PHE A 241 -15.93 -9.25 -1.69
CA PHE A 241 -17.18 -9.02 -2.40
C PHE A 241 -18.35 -9.87 -1.89
N ASN A 242 -18.08 -10.86 -1.03
CA ASN A 242 -19.10 -11.69 -0.41
C ASN A 242 -19.52 -11.08 0.94
N PRO A 243 -20.75 -10.55 1.09
CA PRO A 243 -21.21 -9.89 2.32
C PRO A 243 -21.37 -10.85 3.51
N SER A 244 -21.42 -12.16 3.24
CA SER A 244 -21.48 -13.21 4.27
C SER A 244 -20.10 -13.79 4.60
N SER A 245 -19.01 -13.21 4.09
CA SER A 245 -17.65 -13.65 4.42
C SER A 245 -17.40 -13.55 5.94
N PRO A 246 -16.62 -14.47 6.52
CA PRO A 246 -16.32 -14.50 7.97
C PRO A 246 -15.50 -13.28 8.45
N MET A 247 -15.00 -12.47 7.52
CA MET A 247 -14.39 -11.18 7.82
C MET A 247 -15.40 -10.08 8.19
N TYR A 248 -16.72 -10.31 8.06
CA TYR A 248 -17.76 -9.30 8.33
C TYR A 248 -18.69 -9.71 9.46
N ALA A 249 -19.21 -8.74 10.20
CA ALA A 249 -20.32 -8.98 11.12
C ALA A 249 -21.66 -8.88 10.36
N PRO A 250 -22.76 -9.50 10.83
CA PRO A 250 -24.06 -9.43 10.16
C PRO A 250 -24.57 -8.00 9.90
N ARG A 251 -24.23 -7.04 10.78
CA ARG A 251 -24.56 -5.61 10.63
C ARG A 251 -23.87 -4.91 9.46
N ASP A 252 -22.79 -5.49 8.93
CA ASP A 252 -21.99 -4.90 7.86
C ASP A 252 -22.49 -5.30 6.46
N TYR A 253 -23.43 -6.26 6.39
CA TYR A 253 -23.91 -6.89 5.16
C TYR A 253 -24.28 -5.86 4.07
N ASN A 254 -25.17 -4.92 4.39
CA ASN A 254 -25.65 -3.92 3.43
C ASN A 254 -24.53 -3.00 2.92
N GLN A 255 -23.54 -2.71 3.76
CA GLN A 255 -22.42 -1.84 3.39
C GLN A 255 -21.51 -2.56 2.37
N VAL A 256 -21.29 -3.87 2.56
CA VAL A 256 -20.54 -4.70 1.61
C VAL A 256 -21.29 -4.79 0.28
N VAL A 257 -22.61 -5.00 0.31
CA VAL A 257 -23.45 -5.01 -0.91
C VAL A 257 -23.32 -3.70 -1.69
N ILE A 258 -23.39 -2.55 -1.00
CA ILE A 258 -23.20 -1.22 -1.63
C ILE A 258 -21.83 -1.13 -2.32
N SER A 259 -20.77 -1.64 -1.69
CA SER A 259 -19.43 -1.64 -2.28
C SER A 259 -19.33 -2.53 -3.51
N THR A 260 -19.92 -3.73 -3.47
CA THR A 260 -19.96 -4.64 -4.62
C THR A 260 -20.71 -4.02 -5.80
N ILE A 261 -21.86 -3.38 -5.55
CA ILE A 261 -22.61 -2.63 -6.59
C ILE A 261 -21.76 -1.48 -7.13
N GLY A 262 -21.09 -0.73 -6.25
CA GLY A 262 -20.19 0.36 -6.64
C GLY A 262 -19.08 -0.11 -7.59
N ILE A 263 -18.42 -1.22 -7.27
CA ILE A 263 -17.37 -1.79 -8.12
C ILE A 263 -17.93 -2.32 -9.44
N ALA A 264 -19.12 -2.92 -9.45
CA ALA A 264 -19.77 -3.33 -10.69
C ALA A 264 -20.07 -2.12 -11.59
N ALA A 265 -20.62 -1.04 -11.02
CA ALA A 265 -20.90 0.21 -11.75
C ALA A 265 -19.62 0.85 -12.28
N TRP A 266 -18.55 0.89 -11.47
CA TRP A 266 -17.24 1.35 -11.91
C TRP A 266 -16.70 0.49 -13.06
N ALA A 267 -16.71 -0.83 -12.95
CA ALA A 267 -16.25 -1.73 -14.01
C ALA A 267 -17.03 -1.53 -15.31
N SER A 268 -18.36 -1.34 -15.23
CA SER A 268 -19.19 -0.98 -16.38
C SER A 268 -18.76 0.35 -17.00
N SER A 269 -18.48 1.38 -16.18
CA SER A 269 -18.02 2.67 -16.70
C SER A 269 -16.67 2.57 -17.44
N ILE A 270 -15.75 1.73 -16.95
CA ILE A 270 -14.47 1.48 -17.61
C ILE A 270 -14.66 0.69 -18.91
N ALA A 271 -15.52 -0.33 -18.91
CA ALA A 271 -15.84 -1.07 -20.13
C ALA A 271 -16.44 -0.14 -21.20
N THR A 272 -17.36 0.76 -20.82
CA THR A 272 -17.92 1.77 -21.70
C THR A 272 -16.85 2.76 -22.18
N ALA A 273 -15.96 3.23 -21.30
CA ALA A 273 -14.87 4.11 -21.68
C ALA A 273 -13.91 3.45 -22.69
N ILE A 274 -13.60 2.17 -22.50
CA ILE A 274 -12.77 1.37 -23.42
C ILE A 274 -13.47 1.21 -24.77
N TYR A 275 -14.77 0.94 -24.76
CA TYR A 275 -15.57 0.81 -25.99
C TYR A 275 -15.53 2.10 -26.84
N HIS A 276 -15.60 3.27 -26.21
CA HIS A 276 -15.62 4.55 -26.93
C HIS A 276 -14.23 5.10 -27.28
N ASN A 277 -13.23 4.93 -26.41
CA ASN A 277 -11.93 5.61 -26.55
C ASN A 277 -10.77 4.66 -26.90
N GLY A 278 -11.02 3.35 -26.90
CA GLY A 278 -10.02 2.31 -27.08
C GLY A 278 -9.26 1.96 -25.79
N LEU A 279 -8.85 0.69 -25.70
CA LEU A 279 -8.15 0.16 -24.53
C LEU A 279 -6.84 0.89 -24.25
N ALA A 280 -6.04 1.19 -25.27
CA ALA A 280 -4.74 1.84 -25.09
C ALA A 280 -4.88 3.23 -24.46
N THR A 281 -5.86 4.02 -24.89
CA THR A 281 -6.15 5.34 -24.37
C THR A 281 -6.56 5.28 -22.90
N VAL A 282 -7.53 4.41 -22.57
CA VAL A 282 -7.99 4.23 -21.18
C VAL A 282 -6.88 3.66 -20.30
N ALA A 283 -6.07 2.75 -20.84
CA ALA A 283 -4.94 2.18 -20.13
C ALA A 283 -3.91 3.26 -19.76
N VAL A 284 -3.46 4.07 -20.72
CA VAL A 284 -2.43 5.09 -20.47
C VAL A 284 -2.94 6.25 -19.62
N ILE A 285 -4.16 6.73 -19.89
CA ILE A 285 -4.70 7.92 -19.20
C ILE A 285 -5.14 7.58 -17.77
N TYR A 286 -5.71 6.38 -17.56
CA TYR A 286 -6.42 6.05 -16.33
C TYR A 286 -5.88 4.81 -15.61
N LEU A 287 -5.66 3.66 -16.28
CA LEU A 287 -5.30 2.40 -15.59
C LEU A 287 -3.82 2.30 -15.15
N ILE A 288 -2.88 2.76 -15.98
CA ILE A 288 -1.43 2.62 -15.73
C ILE A 288 -0.93 3.60 -14.66
N PRO A 289 -1.28 4.90 -14.68
CA PRO A 289 -0.79 5.85 -13.68
C PRO A 289 -1.07 5.40 -12.25
N THR A 290 -2.19 4.72 -12.05
CA THR A 290 -2.72 4.34 -10.74
C THR A 290 -2.22 2.98 -10.24
N CYS A 291 -1.77 2.10 -11.14
CA CYS A 291 -1.17 0.80 -10.81
C CYS A 291 0.25 0.89 -10.21
N GLY A 292 1.00 1.97 -10.49
CA GLY A 292 2.44 2.06 -10.16
C GLY A 292 2.80 2.49 -8.73
N PHE A 293 1.89 3.09 -7.96
CA PHE A 293 2.26 3.83 -6.73
C PHE A 293 1.59 3.38 -5.43
N THR A 294 0.42 2.74 -5.49
CA THR A 294 -0.39 2.42 -4.30
C THR A 294 0.10 1.18 -3.54
N THR A 295 0.69 0.22 -4.25
CA THR A 295 1.15 -1.06 -3.70
C THR A 295 2.57 -1.00 -3.13
N GLY A 296 3.43 -0.09 -3.62
CA GLY A 296 4.77 0.11 -3.06
C GLY A 296 4.74 0.59 -1.60
N LEU A 297 3.82 1.49 -1.25
CA LEU A 297 3.72 2.06 0.10
C LEU A 297 3.00 1.13 1.09
N SER A 298 2.03 0.33 0.65
CA SER A 298 1.40 -0.70 1.50
C SER A 298 2.41 -1.79 1.89
N SER A 299 3.27 -2.20 0.94
CA SER A 299 4.40 -3.10 1.21
C SER A 299 5.48 -2.43 2.07
N LEU A 300 5.75 -1.13 1.89
CA LEU A 300 6.66 -0.37 2.78
C LEU A 300 6.10 -0.19 4.19
N HIS A 301 4.78 -0.11 4.38
CA HIS A 301 4.16 -0.08 5.71
C HIS A 301 4.41 -1.41 6.45
N SER A 302 4.20 -2.54 5.78
CA SER A 302 4.54 -3.88 6.29
C SER A 302 6.04 -4.11 6.48
N CYS A 303 6.89 -3.47 5.67
CA CYS A 303 8.35 -3.57 5.79
C CYS A 303 8.90 -2.64 6.90
N SER A 304 8.25 -1.49 7.13
CA SER A 304 8.61 -0.55 8.21
C SER A 304 8.39 -1.15 9.60
N THR A 305 7.34 -1.97 9.76
CA THR A 305 7.08 -2.69 11.02
C THR A 305 8.02 -3.89 11.23
N GLN A 306 8.59 -4.47 10.17
CA GLN A 306 9.66 -5.47 10.30
C GLN A 306 11.03 -4.84 10.61
N THR A 307 11.30 -3.64 10.11
CA THR A 307 12.59 -2.94 10.33
C THR A 307 12.71 -2.24 11.68
N GLN A 308 11.60 -2.06 12.43
CA GLN A 308 11.65 -1.53 13.80
C GLN A 308 12.36 -2.45 14.82
N PHE A 309 12.72 -3.68 14.44
CA PHE A 309 13.49 -4.60 15.29
C PHE A 309 15.02 -4.54 15.09
N PHE A 310 15.53 -3.69 14.21
CA PHE A 310 16.98 -3.49 14.04
C PHE A 310 17.41 -2.08 14.50
N PRO A 311 18.35 -1.96 15.46
CA PRO A 311 18.92 -0.67 15.82
C PRO A 311 19.80 -0.17 14.67
N ILE A 312 19.32 0.79 13.89
CA ILE A 312 20.11 1.44 12.83
C ILE A 312 21.01 2.50 13.51
N THR A 313 22.19 2.09 13.96
CA THR A 313 23.28 3.02 14.31
C THR A 313 23.96 3.48 13.02
N GLY A 314 23.51 4.61 12.46
CA GLY A 314 24.12 5.27 11.29
C GLY A 314 23.76 6.76 11.22
N PRO A 315 24.62 7.61 10.63
CA PRO A 315 24.58 9.06 10.83
C PRO A 315 23.34 9.74 10.19
N PRO A 316 22.91 10.90 10.71
CA PRO A 316 21.51 11.36 10.67
C PRO A 316 21.10 12.14 9.41
N LEU A 317 21.72 11.92 8.24
CA LEU A 317 21.47 12.80 7.09
C LEU A 317 20.28 12.41 6.20
N LEU A 318 19.84 11.14 6.19
CA LEU A 318 18.80 10.65 5.27
C LEU A 318 17.42 10.43 5.91
N THR A 319 17.31 10.48 7.25
CA THR A 319 16.05 10.32 8.00
C THR A 319 15.21 11.59 8.07
N SER A 320 15.77 12.76 7.75
CA SER A 320 15.09 14.05 7.94
C SER A 320 13.98 14.35 6.92
N LEU A 321 14.00 13.76 5.73
CA LEU A 321 13.00 14.06 4.69
C LEU A 321 11.80 13.09 4.71
N ALA A 322 12.01 11.82 5.06
CA ALA A 322 10.92 10.85 5.19
C ALA A 322 10.20 10.93 6.55
N GLY A 323 10.92 11.23 7.64
CA GLY A 323 10.34 11.25 8.99
C GLY A 323 9.40 12.43 9.27
N ARG A 324 9.58 13.57 8.58
CA ARG A 324 8.74 14.78 8.81
C ARG A 324 7.35 14.68 8.16
N SER A 325 7.21 13.89 7.09
CA SER A 325 5.91 13.71 6.41
C SER A 325 5.00 12.71 7.13
N LEU A 326 5.57 11.69 7.79
CA LEU A 326 4.80 10.62 8.43
C LEU A 326 4.23 11.01 9.81
N LEU A 327 4.92 11.86 10.57
CA LEU A 327 4.41 12.31 11.88
C LEU A 327 3.23 13.29 11.77
N SER A 328 3.07 13.96 10.62
CA SER A 328 1.93 14.87 10.38
C SER A 328 0.69 14.17 9.81
N ILE A 329 0.78 12.86 9.52
CA ILE A 329 -0.33 12.06 8.98
C ILE A 329 -0.88 11.09 10.06
N ALA A 330 -0.15 10.84 11.13
CA ALA A 330 -0.57 9.97 12.23
C ALA A 330 -1.05 10.72 13.50
N VAL A 331 -1.25 12.04 13.43
CA VAL A 331 -1.76 12.88 14.52
C VAL A 331 -2.80 13.86 13.99
#